data_AF-A0AAU9QZZ0-F1
#
_entry.id   AF-A0AAU9QZZ0-F1
#
_cell.length_a   1.000
_cell.length_b   1.000
_cell.length_c   1.000
_cell.angle_alpha   90.00
_cell.angle_beta   90.00
_cell.angle_gamma   90.00
#
_symmetry.space_group_name_H-M   'P 1'
#
loop_
_entity.id
_entity.type
_entity.pdbx_description
1 polymer ?
#
loop_
_entity_poly.entity_id
_entity_poly.type
_entity_poly.pdbx_seq_one_letter_code
_entity_poly.pdbx_strand_id
1 'polypeptide(L)'
;MSSLPLFDTKNEPKIASSVEKFFKDYKVMEFLRRCGLRKSEGIPLWSILSYIFSNVFRDRSMYMQQKSGKCTAGFSKNTYYRFMQNPHINWLRFTILLA
;
A
#
# COMPACT_ATOMS: atom_id res chain seq x y z
N MET A 1 18.02 3.93 23.20
CA MET A 1 17.42 3.54 21.90
C MET A 1 16.01 3.05 22.17
N SER A 2 14.98 3.76 21.72
CA SER A 2 13.59 3.31 21.87
C SER A 2 13.38 2.07 21.00
N SER A 3 13.13 0.94 21.66
CA SER A 3 12.73 -0.31 21.01
C SER A 3 11.46 -0.08 20.19
N LEU A 4 11.50 -0.45 18.91
CA LEU A 4 10.31 -0.40 18.05
C LEU A 4 9.22 -1.31 18.65
N PRO A 5 7.95 -0.89 18.64
CA PRO A 5 6.86 -1.69 19.17
C PRO A 5 6.83 -3.09 18.52
N LEU A 6 6.55 -4.11 19.35
CA LEU A 6 6.55 -5.52 18.98
C LEU A 6 5.71 -5.78 17.71
N PHE A 7 6.13 -6.73 16.88
CA PHE A 7 5.41 -7.14 15.67
C PHE A 7 4.15 -7.91 16.06
N ASP A 8 2.98 -7.32 15.89
CA ASP A 8 1.73 -8.09 15.94
C ASP A 8 1.51 -8.78 14.58
N THR A 9 2.18 -9.92 14.39
CA THR A 9 2.07 -10.74 13.18
C THR A 9 0.76 -11.52 13.09
N LYS A 10 -0.02 -11.60 14.17
CA LYS A 10 -1.26 -12.42 14.20
C LYS A 10 -2.37 -11.81 13.35
N ASN A 11 -2.43 -10.49 13.28
CA ASN A 11 -3.47 -9.77 12.54
C ASN A 11 -3.11 -9.46 11.09
N GLU A 12 -1.85 -9.63 10.69
CA GLU A 12 -1.38 -9.36 9.32
C GLU A 12 -2.21 -10.04 8.20
N PRO A 13 -2.49 -11.36 8.25
CA PRO A 13 -3.25 -12.02 7.19
C PRO A 13 -4.71 -11.55 7.15
N LYS A 14 -5.31 -11.27 8.31
CA LYS A 14 -6.67 -10.74 8.40
C LYS A 14 -6.75 -9.37 7.73
N ILE A 15 -5.84 -8.46 8.10
CA ILE A 15 -5.75 -7.12 7.50
C ILE A 15 -5.58 -7.19 5.99
N ALA A 16 -4.65 -8.03 5.51
CA ALA A 16 -4.42 -8.19 4.07
C ALA A 16 -5.69 -8.65 3.35
N SER A 17 -6.37 -9.67 3.88
CA SER A 17 -7.62 -10.17 3.29
C SER A 17 -8.75 -9.14 3.30
N SER A 18 -8.87 -8.33 4.36
CA SER A 18 -9.84 -7.24 4.45
C SER A 18 -9.55 -6.14 3.44
N VAL A 19 -8.29 -5.75 3.26
CA VAL A 19 -7.87 -4.77 2.26
C VAL A 19 -8.17 -5.26 0.84
N GLU A 20 -7.84 -6.53 0.55
CA GLU A 20 -8.15 -7.12 -0.76
C GLU A 20 -9.65 -7.16 -1.06
N LYS A 21 -10.46 -7.53 -0.05
CA LYS A 21 -11.92 -7.52 -0.16
C LYS A 21 -12.44 -6.10 -0.42
N PHE A 22 -11.99 -5.12 0.37
CA PHE A 22 -12.34 -3.72 0.20
C PHE A 22 -12.02 -3.22 -1.22
N PHE A 23 -10.82 -3.52 -1.74
CA PHE A 23 -10.45 -3.09 -3.09
C PHE A 23 -11.30 -3.71 -4.19
N LYS A 24 -11.75 -4.97 -4.01
CA LYS A 24 -12.67 -5.64 -4.94
C LYS A 24 -14.06 -5.00 -4.87
N ASP A 25 -14.61 -4.86 -3.67
CA ASP A 25 -15.98 -4.38 -3.45
C ASP A 25 -16.15 -2.92 -3.94
N TYR A 26 -15.16 -2.06 -3.68
CA TYR A 26 -15.19 -0.65 -4.04
C TYR A 26 -14.49 -0.34 -5.37
N LYS A 27 -14.03 -1.37 -6.10
CA LYS A 27 -13.33 -1.23 -7.39
C LYS A 27 -12.22 -0.16 -7.36
N VAL A 28 -11.46 -0.13 -6.27
CA VAL A 28 -10.48 0.94 -5.97
C VAL A 28 -9.47 1.15 -7.11
N MET A 29 -9.06 0.06 -7.76
CA MET A 29 -8.15 0.11 -8.92
C MET A 29 -8.74 0.84 -10.13
N GLU A 30 -10.06 0.76 -10.34
CA GLU A 30 -10.75 1.45 -11.42
C GLU A 30 -10.76 2.97 -11.17
N PHE A 31 -11.04 3.40 -9.94
CA PHE A 31 -10.97 4.81 -9.57
C PHE A 31 -9.56 5.36 -9.68
N LEU A 32 -8.55 4.62 -9.23
CA LEU A 32 -7.15 5.02 -9.40
C LEU A 32 -6.77 5.21 -10.87
N ARG A 33 -7.22 4.31 -11.76
CA ARG A 33 -7.02 4.48 -13.21
C ARG A 33 -7.68 5.75 -13.74
N ARG A 34 -8.92 6.05 -13.32
CA ARG A 34 -9.62 7.31 -13.67
C ARG A 34 -8.91 8.56 -13.12
N CYS A 35 -8.12 8.40 -12.06
CA CYS A 35 -7.32 9.47 -11.46
C CYS A 35 -5.91 9.61 -12.05
N GLY A 36 -5.60 8.91 -13.15
CA GLY A 36 -4.33 9.06 -13.87
C GLY A 36 -3.27 8.01 -13.54
N LEU A 37 -3.61 6.97 -12.76
CA LEU A 37 -2.70 5.86 -12.52
C LEU A 37 -2.41 5.12 -13.83
N ARG A 38 -1.14 5.16 -14.27
CA ARG A 38 -0.61 4.37 -15.37
C ARG A 38 0.11 3.14 -14.85
N LYS A 39 0.09 2.05 -15.63
CA LYS A 39 0.77 0.80 -15.28
C LYS A 39 2.25 1.09 -14.98
N SER A 40 2.77 0.62 -13.84
CA SER A 40 4.21 0.59 -13.61
C SER A 40 4.78 -0.67 -14.25
N GLU A 41 5.83 -0.52 -15.07
CA GLU A 41 6.52 -1.65 -15.69
C GLU A 41 6.99 -2.66 -14.63
N GLY A 42 6.76 -3.95 -14.90
CA GLY A 42 7.26 -5.09 -14.11
C GLY A 42 6.56 -5.39 -12.77
N ILE A 43 5.96 -4.42 -12.09
CA ILE A 43 5.38 -4.64 -10.75
C ILE A 43 3.86 -4.45 -10.76
N PRO A 44 3.07 -5.43 -10.26
CA PRO A 44 1.63 -5.28 -10.14
C PRO A 44 1.27 -4.15 -9.18
N LEU A 45 0.52 -3.16 -9.69
CA LEU A 45 0.03 -2.02 -8.91
C LEU A 45 -0.82 -2.45 -7.71
N TRP A 46 -1.59 -3.54 -7.87
CA TRP A 46 -2.36 -4.14 -6.79
C TRP A 46 -1.51 -4.47 -5.58
N SER A 47 -0.32 -5.05 -5.79
CA SER A 47 0.58 -5.46 -4.71
C SER A 47 1.15 -4.27 -3.96
N ILE A 48 1.47 -3.18 -4.67
CA ILE A 48 1.98 -1.95 -4.04
C ILE A 48 0.87 -1.30 -3.20
N LEU A 49 -0.32 -1.15 -3.77
CA LEU A 49 -1.44 -0.50 -3.10
C LEU A 49 -1.92 -1.31 -1.88
N SER A 50 -2.04 -2.63 -2.02
CA SER A 50 -2.47 -3.51 -0.92
C SER A 50 -1.47 -3.49 0.23
N TYR A 51 -0.17 -3.44 -0.09
CA TYR A 51 0.88 -3.28 0.91
C TYR A 51 0.78 -1.93 1.65
N ILE A 52 0.57 -0.84 0.91
CA ILE A 52 0.40 0.51 1.48
C ILE A 52 -0.79 0.54 2.45
N PHE A 53 -1.96 0.09 2.01
CA PHE A 53 -3.16 0.09 2.85
C PHE A 53 -3.00 -0.82 4.07
N SER A 54 -2.40 -2.00 3.88
CA SER A 54 -2.11 -2.91 5.01
C SER A 54 -1.19 -2.25 6.04
N ASN A 55 -0.20 -1.46 5.60
CA ASN A 55 0.71 -0.74 6.46
C ASN A 55 0.00 0.34 7.32
N VAL A 56 -1.01 1.02 6.76
CA VAL A 56 -1.82 2.00 7.50
C VAL A 56 -2.52 1.34 8.69
N PHE A 57 -3.15 0.18 8.49
CA PHE A 57 -3.86 -0.54 9.57
C PHE A 57 -2.95 -1.27 10.56
N ARG A 58 -1.71 -1.55 10.16
CA ARG A 58 -0.70 -2.18 11.03
C ARG A 58 0.06 -1.18 11.89
N ASP A 59 -0.14 0.13 11.69
CA ASP A 59 0.68 1.19 12.27
C ASP A 59 2.19 0.94 12.01
N ARG A 60 2.51 0.54 10.76
CA ARG A 60 3.87 0.22 10.33
C ARG A 60 4.17 0.87 9.00
N SER A 61 5.41 1.31 8.84
CA SER A 61 5.94 1.86 7.59
C SER A 61 6.92 0.88 6.97
N MET A 62 7.14 1.01 5.67
CA MET A 62 8.17 0.23 4.96
C MET A 62 9.55 0.45 5.60
N TYR A 63 9.85 1.67 6.06
CA TYR A 63 11.09 1.97 6.76
C TYR A 63 11.26 1.15 8.04
N MET A 64 10.21 1.06 8.87
CA MET A 64 10.26 0.26 10.11
C MET A 64 10.45 -1.23 9.82
N GLN A 65 9.81 -1.75 8.77
CA GLN A 65 9.98 -3.16 8.36
C GLN A 65 11.38 -3.43 7.81
N GLN A 66 11.95 -2.52 7.01
CA GLN A 66 13.32 -2.63 6.51
C GLN A 66 14.34 -2.60 7.64
N LYS A 67 14.22 -1.65 8.59
CA LYS A 67 15.11 -1.56 9.75
C LYS A 67 15.08 -2.82 10.61
N SER A 68 13.96 -3.52 10.59
CA SER A 68 13.74 -4.75 11.35
C SER A 68 14.07 -6.02 10.60
N GLY A 69 14.49 -5.93 9.33
CA GLY A 69 14.75 -7.09 8.47
C GLY A 69 13.51 -7.91 8.10
N LYS A 70 12.30 -7.39 8.34
CA LYS A 70 11.02 -8.09 8.11
C LYS A 70 10.23 -7.49 6.94
N CYS A 71 10.91 -6.89 5.97
CA CYS A 71 10.26 -6.36 4.79
C CYS A 71 9.80 -7.52 3.89
N THR A 72 8.51 -7.81 3.87
CA THR A 72 7.90 -8.88 3.07
C THR A 72 7.45 -8.42 1.69
N ALA A 73 7.65 -7.14 1.35
CA ALA A 73 7.27 -6.61 0.05
C ALA A 73 8.15 -7.21 -1.07
N GLY A 74 7.52 -7.79 -2.10
CA GLY A 74 8.20 -8.29 -3.30
C GLY A 74 8.70 -7.19 -4.25
N PHE A 75 8.91 -5.98 -3.75
CA PHE A 75 9.36 -4.83 -4.53
C PHE A 75 10.30 -3.93 -3.72
N SER A 76 11.10 -3.14 -4.44
CA SER A 76 12.09 -2.25 -3.83
C SER A 76 11.45 -1.06 -3.11
N LYS A 77 12.19 -0.46 -2.18
CA LYS A 77 11.86 0.83 -1.56
C LYS A 77 11.59 1.91 -2.60
N ASN A 78 12.39 1.96 -3.66
CA ASN A 78 12.24 2.94 -4.73
C ASN A 78 10.89 2.80 -5.45
N THR A 79 10.40 1.57 -5.63
CA THR A 79 9.08 1.31 -6.21
C THR A 79 7.98 1.91 -5.34
N TYR A 80 8.05 1.69 -4.02
CA TYR A 80 7.07 2.24 -3.07
C TYR A 80 6.99 3.77 -3.14
N TYR A 81 8.14 4.45 -3.05
CA TYR A 81 8.15 5.91 -3.05
C TYR A 81 7.80 6.49 -4.41
N ARG A 82 8.23 5.90 -5.52
CA ARG A 82 7.83 6.34 -6.87
C ARG A 82 6.33 6.21 -7.10
N PHE A 83 5.69 5.20 -6.51
CA PHE A 83 4.24 5.06 -6.56
C PHE A 83 3.54 6.17 -5.76
N MET A 84 3.95 6.38 -4.51
CA MET A 84 3.36 7.40 -3.63
C MET A 84 3.57 8.83 -4.13
N GLN A 85 4.75 9.12 -4.68
CA GLN A 85 5.14 10.43 -5.17
C GLN A 85 4.86 10.61 -6.66
N ASN A 86 4.00 9.78 -7.26
CA ASN A 86 3.70 9.88 -8.67
C ASN A 86 2.86 11.14 -8.94
N PRO A 87 3.37 12.14 -9.68
CA PRO A 87 2.65 13.39 -9.93
C PRO A 87 1.45 13.22 -10.88
N HIS A 88 1.37 12.09 -11.58
CA HIS A 88 0.26 11.81 -12.50
C HIS A 88 -0.97 11.24 -11.79
N ILE A 89 -0.86 10.84 -10.52
CA ILE A 89 -1.99 10.36 -9.73
C ILE A 89 -2.63 11.56 -9.03
N ASN A 90 -3.86 11.88 -9.41
CA ASN A 90 -4.66 12.87 -8.70
C ASN A 90 -5.26 12.25 -7.43
N TRP A 91 -4.50 12.32 -6.33
CA TRP A 91 -4.90 11.78 -5.03
C TRP A 91 -6.16 12.45 -4.46
N LEU A 92 -6.35 13.75 -4.69
CA LEU A 92 -7.55 14.47 -4.24
C LEU A 92 -8.81 13.93 -4.93
N ARG A 93 -8.76 13.81 -6.26
CA ARG A 93 -9.87 13.24 -7.05
C ARG A 93 -10.15 11.80 -6.64
N PHE A 94 -9.12 11.03 -6.34
CA PHE A 94 -9.26 9.66 -5.86
C PHE A 94 -10.04 9.60 -4.54
N THR A 95 -9.68 10.45 -3.56
CA THR A 95 -10.42 10.49 -2.28
C THR A 95 -11.87 10.95 -2.43
N ILE A 96 -12.15 11.85 -3.37
CA ILE A 96 -13.53 12.30 -3.65
C ILE A 96 -14.37 11.18 -4.29
N LEU A 97 -13.78 10.38 -5.19
CA LEU A 97 -14.49 9.27 -5.83
C LEU A 97 -14.73 8.08 -4.91
N LEU A 98 -14.03 8.03 -3.78
CA LEU A 98 -14.06 6.95 -2.81
C LEU A 98 -14.98 7.27 -1.61
N ALA A 99 -15.30 8.54 -1.40
CA ALA A 99 -16.27 9.04 -0.42
C ALA A 99 -17.71 8.79 -0.89
#